data_AF-A0A962Z4S4-F1
#
_entry.id   AF-A0A962Z4S4-F1
#
_cell.length_a   1.000
_cell.length_b   1.000
_cell.length_c   1.000
_cell.angle_alpha   90.00
_cell.angle_beta   90.00
_cell.angle_gamma   90.00
#
_symmetry.space_group_name_H-M   'P 1'
#
loop_
_entity.id
_entity.type
_entity.pdbx_description
1 polymer ?
#
loop_
_entity_poly.entity_id
_entity_poly.type
_entity_poly.pdbx_seq_one_letter_code
_entity_poly.pdbx_strand_id
1 'polypeptide(L)'
;MRDMIEKCAFCGNMHITPTETRYVYHHGDRMLVVNDVPCYACDYCGEEYFEAAVLKKIEGDFQKIESDNKKPQQIIKVPVEDFSAI
;
A
#
# COMPACT_ATOMS: atom_id res chain seq x y z
N MET A 1 -17.39 2.60 -4.61
CA MET A 1 -16.13 2.96 -5.27
C MET A 1 -16.09 2.57 -6.75
N ARG A 2 -16.73 1.46 -7.17
CA ARG A 2 -16.86 1.09 -8.59
C ARG A 2 -17.43 2.23 -9.46
N ASP A 3 -18.28 3.09 -8.89
CA ASP A 3 -18.88 4.24 -9.58
C ASP A 3 -17.99 5.50 -9.67
N MET A 4 -16.80 5.54 -9.06
CA MET A 4 -15.98 6.77 -8.97
C MET A 4 -14.75 6.78 -9.89
N ILE A 5 -14.32 5.64 -10.44
CA ILE A 5 -13.10 5.56 -11.25
C ILE A 5 -13.38 4.82 -12.55
N GLU A 6 -14.00 5.51 -13.49
CA GLU A 6 -14.27 4.99 -14.85
C GLU A 6 -13.06 5.12 -15.78
N LYS A 7 -12.05 5.89 -15.36
CA LYS A 7 -10.87 6.22 -16.14
C LYS A 7 -9.66 6.38 -15.24
N CYS A 8 -8.55 5.78 -15.64
CA CYS A 8 -7.29 5.90 -14.94
C CYS A 8 -6.82 7.36 -14.98
N ALA A 9 -6.62 7.96 -13.82
CA ALA A 9 -6.14 9.33 -13.68
C ALA A 9 -4.70 9.50 -14.21
N PHE A 10 -3.93 8.42 -14.30
CA PHE A 10 -2.54 8.44 -14.76
C PHE A 10 -2.42 8.26 -16.28
N CYS A 11 -2.92 7.15 -16.83
CA CYS A 11 -2.76 6.82 -18.25
C CYS A 11 -4.03 7.03 -19.11
N GLY A 12 -5.18 7.27 -18.48
CA GLY A 12 -6.44 7.47 -19.19
C GLY A 12 -7.13 6.21 -19.69
N ASN A 13 -6.60 5.01 -19.43
CA ASN A 13 -7.28 3.75 -19.76
C ASN A 13 -8.57 3.58 -18.95
N MET A 14 -9.58 2.93 -19.53
CA MET A 14 -10.90 2.75 -18.90
C MET A 14 -11.04 1.44 -18.12
N HIS A 15 -10.07 0.53 -18.25
CA HIS A 15 -10.12 -0.74 -17.56
C HIS A 15 -9.41 -0.64 -16.21
N ILE A 16 -10.23 -0.63 -15.16
CA ILE A 16 -9.82 -0.60 -13.76
C ILE A 16 -10.59 -1.71 -13.04
N THR A 17 -9.87 -2.62 -12.41
CA THR A 17 -10.46 -3.82 -11.80
C THR A 17 -10.13 -3.90 -10.32
N PRO A 18 -11.05 -4.42 -9.48
CA PRO A 18 -10.74 -4.70 -8.08
C PRO A 18 -9.69 -5.81 -7.99
N THR A 19 -8.71 -5.62 -7.13
CA THR A 19 -7.62 -6.57 -6.88
C THR A 19 -7.10 -6.43 -5.45
N GLU A 20 -6.13 -7.25 -5.09
CA GLU A 20 -5.36 -7.16 -3.85
C GLU A 20 -3.88 -6.94 -4.18
N THR A 21 -3.20 -6.18 -3.33
CA THR A 21 -1.79 -5.84 -3.52
C THR A 21 -1.00 -5.87 -2.21
N ARG A 22 0.33 -5.85 -2.30
CA ARG A 22 1.21 -5.61 -1.16
C ARG A 22 1.45 -4.11 -1.04
N TYR A 23 0.95 -3.51 0.04
CA TYR A 23 1.18 -2.11 0.34
C TYR A 23 2.32 -1.96 1.35
N VAL A 24 3.32 -1.14 1.04
CA VAL A 24 4.39 -0.77 1.98
C VAL A 24 4.11 0.64 2.50
N TYR A 25 3.68 0.73 3.75
CA TYR A 25 3.49 2.00 4.42
C TYR A 25 4.83 2.49 5.00
N HIS A 26 5.28 3.65 4.53
CA HIS A 26 6.49 4.31 5.00
C HIS A 26 6.15 5.47 5.94
N HIS A 27 6.87 5.55 7.07
CA HIS A 27 6.83 6.70 7.96
C HIS A 27 8.22 6.94 8.55
N GLY A 28 8.95 7.91 7.98
CA GLY A 28 10.35 8.13 8.32
C GLY A 28 11.22 6.94 7.90
N ASP A 29 12.01 6.42 8.83
CA ASP A 29 12.89 5.25 8.68
C ASP A 29 12.16 3.91 8.91
N ARG A 30 10.87 3.95 9.25
CA ARG A 30 10.07 2.78 9.61
C ARG A 30 9.12 2.40 8.48
N MET A 31 8.87 1.10 8.40
CA MET A 31 8.00 0.52 7.38
C MET A 31 7.07 -0.52 7.97
N LEU A 32 5.84 -0.56 7.46
CA LEU A 32 4.91 -1.68 7.64
C LEU A 32 4.54 -2.25 6.28
N VAL A 33 4.81 -3.54 6.10
CA VAL A 33 4.37 -4.30 4.93
C VAL A 33 3.02 -4.92 5.24
N VAL A 34 2.01 -4.59 4.44
CA VAL A 34 0.66 -5.15 4.54
C VAL A 34 0.37 -5.93 3.27
N ASN A 35 0.13 -7.23 3.39
CA ASN A 35 -0.28 -8.07 2.27
C ASN A 35 -1.80 -7.97 2.07
N ASP A 36 -2.24 -8.39 0.89
CA ASP A 36 -3.65 -8.58 0.54
C ASP A 36 -4.51 -7.33 0.77
N VAL A 37 -3.94 -6.15 0.47
CA VAL A 37 -4.63 -4.87 0.64
C VAL A 37 -5.61 -4.68 -0.51
N PRO A 38 -6.92 -4.56 -0.24
CA PRO A 38 -7.90 -4.40 -1.29
C PRO A 38 -7.75 -3.02 -1.94
N CYS A 39 -7.69 -3.02 -3.26
CA CYS A 39 -7.59 -1.83 -4.09
C CYS A 39 -8.24 -2.04 -5.45
N TYR A 40 -8.18 -1.01 -6.28
CA TYR A 40 -8.49 -1.11 -7.70
C TYR A 40 -7.22 -0.81 -8.48
N ALA A 41 -6.89 -1.60 -9.48
CA ALA A 41 -5.71 -1.37 -10.30
C ALA A 41 -6.11 -1.10 -11.75
N CYS A 42 -5.37 -0.20 -12.42
CA CYS A 42 -5.47 -0.07 -13.86
C CYS A 42 -4.78 -1.26 -14.55
N ASP A 43 -5.52 -2.04 -15.30
CA ASP A 43 -5.03 -3.25 -16.00
C ASP A 43 -3.97 -2.95 -17.08
N TYR A 44 -3.78 -1.67 -17.44
CA TYR A 44 -2.81 -1.26 -18.45
C TYR A 44 -1.51 -0.75 -17.83
N CYS A 45 -1.57 0.24 -16.94
CA CYS A 45 -0.37 0.89 -16.39
C CYS A 45 -0.03 0.47 -14.95
N GLY A 46 -0.92 -0.26 -14.27
CA GLY A 46 -0.72 -0.71 -12.89
C GLY A 46 -1.02 0.32 -11.81
N GLU A 47 -1.58 1.49 -12.15
CA GLU A 47 -1.93 2.52 -11.14
C GLU A 47 -2.94 1.96 -10.14
N GLU A 48 -2.66 2.12 -8.84
CA GLU A 48 -3.45 1.56 -7.74
C GLU A 48 -4.28 2.63 -7.03
N TYR A 49 -5.55 2.34 -6.77
CA TYR A 49 -6.50 3.21 -6.10
C TYR A 49 -7.03 2.55 -4.83
N PHE A 50 -6.88 3.24 -3.69
CA PHE A 50 -7.24 2.73 -2.37
C PHE A 50 -8.38 3.55 -1.75
N GLU A 51 -9.25 2.89 -0.98
CA GLU A 51 -10.16 3.62 -0.11
C GLU A 51 -9.41 4.33 0.99
N ALA A 52 -9.84 5.55 1.31
CA ALA A 52 -9.36 6.26 2.48
C ALA A 52 -9.54 5.44 3.77
N ALA A 53 -10.60 4.64 3.88
CA ALA A 53 -10.84 3.76 5.04
C ALA A 53 -9.78 2.65 5.15
N VAL A 54 -9.37 2.06 4.02
CA VAL A 54 -8.31 1.03 3.96
C VAL A 54 -6.98 1.63 4.41
N LEU A 55 -6.60 2.79 3.86
CA LEU A 55 -5.34 3.46 4.23
C LEU A 55 -5.33 3.90 5.70
N LYS A 56 -6.43 4.47 6.22
CA LYS A 56 -6.55 4.84 7.64
C LYS A 56 -6.43 3.64 8.57
N LYS A 57 -6.93 2.47 8.17
CA LYS A 57 -6.76 1.24 8.94
C LYS A 57 -5.30 0.83 9.00
N ILE A 58 -4.58 0.91 7.89
CA ILE A 58 -3.14 0.60 7.80
C ILE A 58 -2.34 1.55 8.70
N GLU A 59 -2.58 2.85 8.61
CA GLU A 59 -1.94 3.87 9.44
C GLU A 59 -2.21 3.63 10.94
N GLY A 60 -3.47 3.36 11.31
CA GLY A 60 -3.83 3.06 12.70
C GLY A 60 -3.19 1.77 13.23
N ASP A 61 -3.04 0.74 12.38
CA ASP A 61 -2.33 -0.48 12.75
C ASP A 61 -0.81 -0.23 12.91
N PHE A 62 -0.21 0.60 12.04
CA PHE A 62 1.17 1.05 12.17
C PHE A 62 1.41 1.75 13.52
N GLN A 63 0.58 2.75 13.86
CA GLN A 63 0.72 3.48 15.13
C GLN A 63 0.62 2.55 16.36
N LYS A 64 -0.26 1.55 16.33
CA LYS A 64 -0.39 0.57 17.42
C LYS A 64 0.82 -0.34 17.54
N ILE A 65 1.43 -0.74 16.41
CA ILE A 65 2.65 -1.54 16.39
C ILE A 65 3.81 -0.73 16.97
N GLU A 66 3.95 0.51 16.53
CA GLU A 66 5.00 1.44 16.98
C GLU A 66 4.88 1.81 18.47
N SER A 67 3.66 1.84 18.99
CA SER A 67 3.37 2.09 20.41
C SER A 67 3.34 0.81 21.25
N ASP A 68 3.80 -0.33 20.71
CA ASP A 68 3.80 -1.66 21.35
C ASP A 68 2.41 -2.19 21.80
N ASN A 69 1.34 -1.52 21.37
CA ASN A 69 -0.06 -1.90 21.65
C ASN A 69 -0.58 -3.00 20.72
N LYS A 70 0.23 -3.44 19.76
CA LYS A 70 -0.04 -4.56 18.84
C LYS A 70 1.27 -5.19 18.41
N LYS A 71 1.36 -6.52 18.40
CA LYS A 71 2.51 -7.22 17.81
C LYS A 71 2.26 -7.49 16.33
N PRO A 72 3.26 -7.29 15.45
CA PRO A 72 3.14 -7.64 14.05
C PRO A 72 3.02 -9.16 13.88
N GLN A 73 2.40 -9.60 12.79
CA GLN A 73 2.27 -11.03 12.50
C GLN A 73 3.63 -11.69 12.22
N GLN A 74 4.54 -10.94 11.61
CA GLN A 74 5.91 -11.34 11.35
C GLN A 74 6.80 -10.12 11.17
N ILE A 75 8.11 -10.31 11.32
CA ILE A 75 9.14 -9.29 11.07
C ILE A 75 10.12 -9.87 10.06
N ILE A 76 10.38 -9.12 8.99
CA ILE A 76 11.41 -9.45 8.00
C ILE A 76 12.64 -8.55 8.22
N LYS A 77 13.84 -9.10 8.01
CA LYS A 77 15.08 -8.31 7.97
C LYS A 77 15.31 -7.87 6.53
N VAL A 78 15.42 -6.58 6.29
CA VAL A 78 15.60 -6.00 4.96
C VAL A 78 16.97 -5.31 4.90
N PRO A 79 17.88 -5.70 4.01
CA PRO A 79 19.13 -4.99 3.80
C PRO A 79 18.86 -3.64 3.12
N VAL A 80 19.63 -2.62 3.47
CA VAL A 80 19.54 -1.27 2.92
C VAL A 80 20.94 -0.86 2.52
N GLU A 81 21.11 -0.47 1.26
CA GLU A 81 22.38 -0.02 0.70
C GLU A 81 22.19 1.37 0.08
N ASP A 82 23.18 2.25 0.26
CA ASP A 82 23.23 3.50 -0.48
C ASP A 82 23.65 3.22 -1.93
N PHE A 83 23.01 3.88 -2.90
CA PHE A 83 23.36 3.69 -4.32
C PHE A 83 24.85 3.99 -4.61
N SER A 84 25.46 4.92 -3.87
CA SER A 84 26.89 5.22 -4.00
C SER A 84 27.82 4.14 -3.44
N ALA A 85 27.29 3.17 -2.68
CA ALA A 85 28.04 2.10 -2.04
C ALA A 85 27.92 0.75 -2.79
N ILE A 86 27.12 0.67 -3.86
CA ILE A 86 26.93 -0.52 -4.71
C ILE A 86 27.46 -0.33 -6.13
#